data_AF-A0A441H8A7-F1
#
_entry.id   AF-A0A441H8A7-F1
#
_cell.length_a   1.000
_cell.length_b   1.000
_cell.length_c   1.000
_cell.angle_alpha   90.00
_cell.angle_beta   90.00
_cell.angle_gamma   90.00
#
_symmetry.space_group_name_H-M   'P 1'
#
loop_
_entity.id
_entity.type
_entity.pdbx_description
1 polymer ?
#
loop_
_entity_poly.entity_id
_entity_poly.type
_entity_poly.pdbx_seq_one_letter_code
_entity_poly.pdbx_strand_id
1 'polypeptide(L)'
;MSLEAAIAEHTAAIKANTAINTELLAATKDLLALRNDAIDKVSAAVNSGKGAKDKAAETTTTETKGDDAGKGQISTSGEDRKNPYEGIKELIAGYLGEIDRPEEREARKAKIKSLLNHEKIKKPDVADATAVDHIKEDAVDLFKDQIAKLKAKGPLTEPKKSDDLEL
;
A
#
# COMPACT_ATOMS: atom_id res chain seq x y z
N MET A 1 -31.16 -0.36 -30.24
CA MET A 1 -31.78 -0.95 -29.02
C MET A 1 -32.97 -0.08 -28.62
N SER A 2 -34.04 -0.67 -28.08
CA SER A 2 -35.16 0.11 -27.54
C SER A 2 -34.86 0.61 -26.13
N LEU A 3 -35.56 1.66 -25.70
CA LEU A 3 -35.40 2.21 -24.34
C LEU A 3 -35.78 1.19 -23.26
N GLU A 4 -36.79 0.37 -23.53
CA GLU A 4 -37.25 -0.71 -22.65
C GLU A 4 -36.17 -1.79 -22.49
N ALA A 5 -35.44 -2.12 -23.57
CA ALA A 5 -34.33 -3.07 -23.52
C ALA A 5 -33.15 -2.51 -22.70
N ALA A 6 -32.82 -1.22 -22.87
CA ALA A 6 -31.77 -0.57 -22.10
C ALA A 6 -32.11 -0.46 -20.60
N ILE A 7 -33.37 -0.18 -20.26
CA ILE A 7 -33.84 -0.15 -18.86
C ILE A 7 -33.74 -1.55 -18.22
N ALA A 8 -34.12 -2.61 -18.94
CA ALA A 8 -34.02 -3.98 -18.45
C ALA A 8 -32.56 -4.40 -18.19
N GLU A 9 -31.66 -4.06 -19.12
CA GLU A 9 -30.22 -4.33 -18.99
C GLU A 9 -29.61 -3.59 -17.81
N HIS A 10 -29.88 -2.29 -17.67
CA HIS A 10 -29.41 -1.50 -16.52
C HIS A 10 -29.96 -2.02 -15.19
N THR A 11 -31.23 -2.45 -15.15
CA THR A 11 -31.83 -3.02 -13.94
C THR A 11 -31.15 -4.33 -13.54
N ALA A 12 -30.81 -5.19 -14.52
CA ALA A 12 -30.07 -6.42 -14.28
C ALA A 12 -28.65 -6.13 -13.75
N ALA A 13 -27.97 -5.16 -14.35
CA ALA A 13 -26.64 -4.73 -13.92
C ALA A 13 -26.63 -4.17 -12.49
N ILE A 14 -27.63 -3.37 -12.12
CA ILE A 14 -27.77 -2.84 -10.75
C ILE A 14 -27.97 -3.97 -9.74
N LYS A 15 -28.82 -4.96 -10.05
CA LYS A 15 -29.05 -6.12 -9.19
C LYS A 15 -27.77 -6.93 -8.99
N ALA A 16 -27.03 -7.21 -10.07
CA ALA A 16 -25.75 -7.91 -10.01
C ALA A 16 -24.73 -7.16 -9.15
N ASN A 17 -24.58 -5.83 -9.37
CA ASN A 17 -23.68 -5.00 -8.57
C ASN A 17 -24.06 -4.96 -7.09
N THR A 18 -25.36 -4.97 -6.78
CA THR A 18 -25.84 -4.97 -5.39
C THR A 18 -25.51 -6.28 -4.67
N ALA A 19 -25.66 -7.41 -5.37
CA ALA A 19 -25.28 -8.72 -4.85
C ALA A 19 -23.77 -8.79 -4.56
N ILE A 20 -22.94 -8.37 -5.53
CA ILE A 20 -21.47 -8.34 -5.38
C ILE A 20 -21.06 -7.48 -4.18
N ASN A 21 -21.65 -6.29 -4.01
CA ASN A 21 -21.33 -5.42 -2.89
C ASN A 21 -21.71 -6.02 -1.54
N THR A 22 -22.80 -6.80 -1.49
CA THR A 22 -23.23 -7.48 -0.26
C THR A 22 -22.26 -8.60 0.12
N GLU A 23 -21.82 -9.39 -0.87
CA GLU A 23 -20.82 -10.44 -0.67
C GLU A 23 -19.47 -9.86 -0.24
N LEU A 24 -19.03 -8.77 -0.88
CA LEU A 24 -17.79 -8.07 -0.51
C LEU A 24 -17.84 -7.54 0.92
N LEU A 25 -18.98 -7.00 1.35
CA LEU A 25 -19.18 -6.53 2.72
C LEU A 25 -19.08 -7.68 3.73
N ALA A 26 -19.66 -8.85 3.43
CA ALA A 26 -19.56 -10.03 4.27
C ALA A 26 -18.10 -10.51 4.39
N ALA A 27 -17.41 -10.67 3.25
CA ALA A 27 -16.00 -11.06 3.23
C ALA A 27 -15.10 -10.08 4.01
N THR A 28 -15.40 -8.78 3.94
CA THR A 28 -14.66 -7.76 4.69
C THR A 28 -14.88 -7.88 6.19
N LYS A 29 -16.12 -8.19 6.63
CA LYS A 29 -16.41 -8.43 8.05
C LYS A 29 -15.70 -9.68 8.56
N ASP A 30 -15.68 -10.76 7.78
CA ASP A 30 -14.99 -11.99 8.15
C ASP A 30 -13.47 -11.79 8.27
N LEU A 31 -12.88 -11.04 7.34
CA LEU A 31 -11.45 -10.69 7.39
C LEU A 31 -11.12 -9.84 8.63
N LEU A 32 -11.98 -8.88 8.98
CA LEU A 32 -11.81 -8.07 10.19
C LEU A 32 -11.90 -8.91 11.46
N ALA A 33 -12.83 -9.87 11.50
CA ALA A 33 -12.96 -10.80 12.62
C ALA A 33 -11.71 -11.69 12.75
N LEU A 34 -11.21 -12.24 11.64
CA LEU A 34 -9.99 -13.04 11.62
C LEU A 34 -8.76 -12.24 12.07
N ARG A 35 -8.65 -10.99 11.63
CA ARG A 35 -7.58 -10.08 12.07
C ARG A 35 -7.63 -9.87 13.59
N ASN A 36 -8.81 -9.64 14.16
CA ASN A 36 -8.95 -9.43 15.60
C ASN A 36 -8.59 -10.71 16.37
N ASP A 37 -9.10 -11.87 15.96
CA ASP A 37 -8.75 -13.16 16.57
C ASP A 37 -7.24 -13.46 16.50
N ALA A 38 -6.58 -13.14 15.39
CA ALA A 38 -5.14 -13.26 15.25
C ALA A 38 -4.37 -12.32 16.20
N ILE A 39 -4.82 -11.06 16.32
CA ILE A 39 -4.24 -10.08 17.25
C ILE A 39 -4.38 -10.55 18.69
N ASP A 40 -5.57 -11.05 19.08
CA ASP A 40 -5.83 -11.52 20.44
C ASP A 40 -4.95 -12.73 20.78
N LYS A 41 -4.81 -13.68 19.86
CA LYS A 41 -3.93 -14.85 20.03
C LYS A 41 -2.45 -14.47 20.15
N VAL A 42 -1.97 -13.55 19.32
CA VAL A 42 -0.57 -13.06 19.39
C VAL A 42 -0.35 -12.29 20.68
N SER A 43 -1.29 -11.44 21.09
CA SER A 43 -1.20 -10.67 22.34
C SER A 43 -1.18 -11.60 23.56
N ALA A 44 -2.01 -12.65 23.55
CA ALA A 44 -2.01 -13.67 24.60
C ALA A 44 -0.69 -14.46 24.64
N ALA A 45 -0.12 -14.83 23.50
CA ALA A 45 1.15 -15.54 23.40
C ALA A 45 2.34 -14.69 23.88
N VAL A 46 2.34 -13.38 23.55
CA VAL A 46 3.38 -12.43 24.00
C VAL A 46 3.34 -12.24 25.53
N ASN A 47 2.14 -12.16 26.12
CA ASN A 47 1.99 -12.03 27.57
C ASN A 47 2.29 -13.32 28.34
N SER A 48 2.11 -14.49 27.73
CA SER A 48 2.45 -15.78 28.35
C SER A 48 3.93 -16.18 28.18
N GLY A 49 4.69 -15.50 27.31
CA GLY A 49 6.11 -15.78 27.05
C GLY A 49 7.12 -15.15 28.02
N LYS A 50 6.71 -14.24 28.93
CA LYS A 50 7.64 -13.47 29.78
C LYS A 50 7.58 -13.78 31.28
N GLY A 51 6.92 -14.86 31.71
CA GLY A 51 6.62 -15.06 33.14
C GLY A 51 6.76 -16.46 33.73
N ALA A 52 7.33 -17.44 33.02
CA ALA A 52 7.37 -18.81 33.54
C ALA A 52 8.76 -19.45 33.42
N LYS A 53 9.70 -19.01 34.28
CA LYS A 53 10.74 -19.88 34.87
C LYS A 53 11.46 -19.20 36.05
N ASP A 54 11.08 -19.65 37.24
CA ASP A 54 11.85 -19.87 38.47
C ASP A 54 12.65 -18.76 39.19
N LYS A 55 12.21 -18.52 40.43
CA LYS A 55 12.96 -18.29 41.71
C LYS A 55 14.07 -17.22 41.77
N ALA A 56 13.88 -16.21 42.62
CA ALA A 56 14.45 -16.13 43.99
C ALA A 56 14.36 -14.72 44.60
N ALA A 57 14.27 -14.72 45.93
CA ALA A 57 14.42 -13.67 46.95
C ALA A 57 15.04 -12.30 46.59
N GLU A 58 14.38 -11.25 47.13
CA GLU A 58 14.88 -10.20 48.03
C GLU A 58 16.11 -9.31 47.64
N THR A 59 16.01 -8.04 48.05
CA THR A 59 17.09 -7.12 48.45
C THR A 59 17.65 -6.11 47.40
N THR A 60 17.18 -4.86 47.53
CA THR A 60 17.96 -3.60 47.74
C THR A 60 18.88 -3.00 46.66
N THR A 61 18.53 -1.76 46.26
CA THR A 61 19.30 -0.59 45.75
C THR A 61 20.67 -0.78 45.07
N THR A 62 20.89 -0.08 43.93
CA THR A 62 21.73 1.15 43.83
C THR A 62 21.81 1.71 42.41
N GLU A 63 22.04 3.03 42.32
CA GLU A 63 22.40 3.80 41.12
C GLU A 63 23.75 3.37 40.53
N THR A 64 23.91 3.33 39.19
CA THR A 64 24.89 4.10 38.38
C THR A 64 25.12 3.51 36.97
N LYS A 65 25.10 4.42 35.97
CA LYS A 65 25.78 4.46 34.65
C LYS A 65 26.11 3.16 33.88
N GLY A 66 25.65 3.11 32.62
CA GLY A 66 26.30 2.37 31.54
C GLY A 66 25.78 2.81 30.17
N ASP A 67 26.67 3.37 29.35
CA ASP A 67 26.47 3.54 27.90
C ASP A 67 26.10 2.18 27.26
N ASP A 68 25.04 2.15 26.44
CA ASP A 68 24.95 1.16 25.36
C ASP A 68 24.31 1.81 24.12
N ALA A 69 25.13 1.87 23.08
CA ALA A 69 24.75 2.30 21.76
C ALA A 69 23.90 1.22 21.09
N GLY A 70 22.86 1.64 20.37
CA GLY A 70 22.28 0.82 19.32
C GLY A 70 21.28 -0.23 19.78
N LYS A 71 20.03 0.20 19.84
CA LYS A 71 18.86 -0.47 19.23
C LYS A 71 17.72 0.50 19.43
N GLY A 72 17.18 1.02 18.32
CA GLY A 72 16.03 1.92 18.35
C GLY A 72 15.01 1.36 19.32
N GLN A 73 14.69 2.13 20.36
CA GLN A 73 13.58 1.83 21.24
C GLN A 73 12.38 1.67 20.31
N ILE A 74 11.90 0.45 20.15
CA ILE A 74 10.64 0.20 19.47
C ILE A 74 9.61 0.85 20.38
N SER A 75 9.16 2.05 19.99
CA SER A 75 8.13 2.75 20.72
C SER A 75 6.93 1.81 20.85
N THR A 76 6.43 1.67 22.07
CA THR A 76 5.25 0.86 22.40
C THR A 76 3.94 1.61 22.13
N SER A 77 4.01 2.85 21.63
CA SER A 77 2.86 3.61 21.11
C SER A 77 2.43 3.04 19.76
N GLY A 78 1.18 2.56 19.67
CA GLY A 78 0.58 2.11 18.41
C GLY A 78 0.47 3.22 17.35
N GLU A 79 0.62 4.49 17.73
CA GLU A 79 0.55 5.66 16.86
C GLU A 79 1.83 5.93 16.06
N ASP A 80 2.99 5.39 16.47
CA ASP A 80 4.28 5.66 15.81
C ASP A 80 4.72 4.57 14.82
N ARG A 81 3.91 3.53 14.60
CA ARG A 81 4.15 2.55 13.53
C ARG A 81 3.74 3.15 12.18
N LYS A 82 4.52 4.15 11.74
CA LYS A 82 4.38 4.73 10.39
C LYS A 82 4.71 3.63 9.39
N ASN A 83 3.69 3.10 8.71
CA ASN A 83 3.91 2.13 7.66
C ASN A 83 4.73 2.83 6.56
N PRO A 84 5.97 2.39 6.26
CA PRO A 84 6.81 3.09 5.30
C PRO A 84 6.12 3.15 3.93
N TYR A 85 5.29 2.17 3.59
CA TYR A 85 4.58 2.08 2.31
C TYR A 85 3.25 2.85 2.26
N GLU A 86 2.86 3.52 3.35
CA GLU A 86 1.63 4.30 3.42
C GLU A 86 1.64 5.44 2.38
N GLY A 87 0.52 5.58 1.66
CA GLY A 87 0.35 6.60 0.62
C GLY A 87 1.02 6.29 -0.72
N ILE A 88 1.81 5.21 -0.85
CA ILE A 88 2.49 4.90 -2.12
C ILE A 88 1.50 4.44 -3.19
N LYS A 89 0.51 3.62 -2.82
CA LYS A 89 -0.53 3.16 -3.76
C LYS A 89 -1.36 4.33 -4.27
N GLU A 90 -1.74 5.23 -3.38
CA GLU A 90 -2.48 6.46 -3.67
C GLU A 90 -1.66 7.40 -4.55
N LEU A 91 -0.35 7.51 -4.29
CA LEU A 91 0.56 8.33 -5.11
C LEU A 91 0.66 7.80 -6.55
N ILE A 92 0.81 6.47 -6.72
CA ILE A 92 0.82 5.81 -8.03
C ILE A 92 -0.53 6.01 -8.72
N ALA A 93 -1.64 5.78 -8.01
CA ALA A 93 -2.99 5.95 -8.54
C ALA A 93 -3.24 7.39 -8.99
N GLY A 94 -2.83 8.39 -8.21
CA GLY A 94 -2.92 9.80 -8.58
C GLY A 94 -2.10 10.12 -9.82
N TYR A 95 -0.88 9.60 -9.94
CA TYR A 95 -0.05 9.81 -11.13
C TYR A 95 -0.66 9.19 -12.41
N LEU A 96 -1.38 8.07 -12.29
CA LEU A 96 -2.06 7.40 -13.41
C LEU A 96 -3.45 8.00 -13.72
N GLY A 97 -4.13 8.50 -12.71
CA GLY A 97 -5.51 8.99 -12.77
C GLY A 97 -5.65 10.45 -13.21
N GLU A 98 -4.57 11.25 -13.13
CA GLU A 98 -4.55 12.65 -13.59
C GLU A 98 -4.74 12.83 -15.11
N ILE A 99 -4.92 11.73 -15.89
CA ILE A 99 -5.00 11.77 -17.35
C ILE A 99 -6.08 10.85 -17.92
N ASP A 100 -6.79 11.41 -18.89
CA ASP A 100 -7.85 10.73 -19.64
C ASP A 100 -7.35 10.00 -20.90
N ARG A 101 -6.18 10.37 -21.43
CA ARG A 101 -5.56 9.77 -22.64
C ARG A 101 -5.00 8.35 -22.37
N PRO A 102 -5.52 7.29 -23.03
CA PRO A 102 -5.07 5.92 -22.80
C PRO A 102 -3.59 5.68 -23.10
N GLU A 103 -3.06 6.25 -24.17
CA GLU A 103 -1.66 6.10 -24.57
C GLU A 103 -0.68 6.71 -23.57
N GLU A 104 -1.06 7.85 -22.97
CA GLU A 104 -0.28 8.48 -21.91
C GLU A 104 -0.36 7.65 -20.63
N ARG A 105 -1.54 7.10 -20.30
CA ARG A 105 -1.72 6.22 -19.14
C ARG A 105 -0.82 4.97 -19.23
N GLU A 106 -0.74 4.34 -20.40
CA GLU A 106 0.16 3.19 -20.62
C GLU A 106 1.64 3.59 -20.53
N ALA A 107 2.04 4.74 -21.08
CA ALA A 107 3.40 5.25 -20.93
C ALA A 107 3.75 5.50 -19.45
N ARG A 108 2.82 6.05 -18.67
CA ARG A 108 3.00 6.26 -17.22
C ARG A 108 3.07 4.94 -16.45
N LYS A 109 2.24 3.95 -16.79
CA LYS A 109 2.34 2.59 -16.21
C LYS A 109 3.70 1.96 -16.49
N ALA A 110 4.19 2.03 -17.73
CA ALA A 110 5.51 1.54 -18.10
C ALA A 110 6.62 2.24 -17.29
N LYS A 111 6.48 3.55 -17.06
CA LYS A 111 7.45 4.32 -16.27
C LYS A 111 7.44 3.94 -14.80
N ILE A 112 6.26 3.70 -14.20
CA ILE A 112 6.14 3.19 -12.83
C ILE A 112 6.75 1.79 -12.73
N LYS A 113 6.47 0.89 -13.68
CA LYS A 113 7.06 -0.46 -13.69
C LYS A 113 8.59 -0.40 -13.77
N SER A 114 9.13 0.48 -14.61
CA SER A 114 10.58 0.71 -14.71
C SER A 114 11.16 1.26 -13.40
N LEU A 115 10.45 2.17 -12.73
CA LEU A 115 10.88 2.74 -11.46
C LEU A 115 10.86 1.70 -10.33
N LEU A 116 9.80 0.87 -10.26
CA LEU A 116 9.70 -0.24 -9.29
C LEU A 116 10.82 -1.26 -9.46
N ASN A 117 11.24 -1.51 -10.70
CA ASN A 117 12.32 -2.44 -11.01
C ASN A 117 13.73 -1.84 -10.95
N HIS A 118 13.85 -0.55 -10.66
CA HIS A 118 15.14 0.11 -10.61
C HIS A 118 16.01 -0.44 -9.45
N GLU A 119 17.30 -0.66 -9.67
CA GLU A 119 18.21 -1.33 -8.70
C GLU A 119 18.25 -0.63 -7.32
N LYS A 120 18.09 0.69 -7.31
CA LYS A 120 18.02 1.50 -6.07
C LYS A 120 16.67 1.45 -5.35
N ILE A 121 15.62 0.99 -6.03
CA ILE A 121 14.23 0.95 -5.51
C ILE A 121 13.85 -0.49 -5.16
N LYS A 122 14.10 -1.45 -6.04
CA LYS A 122 13.72 -2.85 -5.91
C LYS A 122 14.52 -3.57 -4.82
N LYS A 123 13.87 -4.42 -4.03
CA LYS A 123 14.53 -5.38 -3.12
C LYS A 123 15.42 -6.36 -3.90
N PRO A 124 16.62 -6.71 -3.39
CA PRO A 124 17.56 -7.57 -4.11
C PRO A 124 16.99 -8.96 -4.43
N ASP A 125 16.11 -9.48 -3.57
CA ASP A 125 15.53 -10.82 -3.70
C ASP A 125 14.30 -10.87 -4.64
N VAL A 126 13.90 -9.72 -5.21
CA VAL A 126 12.74 -9.63 -6.10
C VAL A 126 13.19 -9.64 -7.55
N ALA A 127 12.76 -10.67 -8.31
CA ALA A 127 13.08 -10.80 -9.72
C ALA A 127 12.38 -9.71 -10.58
N ASP A 128 11.04 -9.60 -10.51
CA ASP A 128 10.25 -8.54 -11.15
C ASP A 128 9.35 -7.86 -10.12
N ALA A 129 9.51 -6.55 -9.95
CA ALA A 129 8.75 -5.77 -8.99
C ALA A 129 7.36 -5.39 -9.55
N THR A 130 6.32 -6.04 -9.05
CA THR A 130 4.92 -5.77 -9.43
C THR A 130 4.12 -4.97 -8.40
N ALA A 131 4.62 -4.80 -7.18
CA ALA A 131 3.88 -4.22 -6.06
C ALA A 131 4.76 -3.33 -5.18
N VAL A 132 4.11 -2.49 -4.35
CA VAL A 132 4.77 -1.46 -3.52
C VAL A 132 5.63 -2.05 -2.39
N ASP A 133 5.29 -3.24 -1.92
CA ASP A 133 6.04 -4.01 -0.93
C ASP A 133 7.34 -4.62 -1.48
N HIS A 134 7.57 -4.54 -2.79
CA HIS A 134 8.85 -4.89 -3.42
C HIS A 134 9.87 -3.74 -3.41
N ILE A 135 9.47 -2.55 -2.93
CA ILE A 135 10.36 -1.41 -2.75
C ILE A 135 11.18 -1.61 -1.47
N LYS A 136 12.48 -1.32 -1.48
CA LYS A 136 13.30 -1.29 -0.27
C LYS A 136 12.79 -0.19 0.67
N GLU A 137 12.71 -0.47 1.96
CA GLU A 137 12.13 0.48 2.93
C GLU A 137 12.86 1.83 2.96
N ASP A 138 14.19 1.81 2.83
CA ASP A 138 15.05 2.99 2.74
C ASP A 138 14.92 3.75 1.40
N ALA A 139 14.38 3.10 0.36
CA ALA A 139 14.20 3.67 -0.96
C ALA A 139 12.78 4.23 -1.19
N VAL A 140 11.90 4.17 -0.20
CA VAL A 140 10.54 4.70 -0.30
C VAL A 140 10.53 6.20 -0.61
N ASP A 141 11.32 6.99 0.11
CA ASP A 141 11.35 8.45 -0.10
C ASP A 141 11.94 8.77 -1.48
N LEU A 142 12.94 8.02 -1.92
CA LEU A 142 13.47 8.11 -3.27
C LEU A 142 12.39 7.79 -4.33
N PHE A 143 11.56 6.76 -4.10
CA PHE A 143 10.46 6.44 -5.00
C PHE A 143 9.45 7.59 -5.10
N LYS A 144 9.06 8.15 -3.95
CA LYS A 144 8.13 9.30 -3.88
C LYS A 144 8.69 10.51 -4.64
N ASP A 145 9.97 10.84 -4.43
CA ASP A 145 10.66 11.92 -5.13
C ASP A 145 10.71 11.70 -6.64
N GLN A 146 10.91 10.47 -7.11
CA GLN A 146 10.94 10.18 -8.55
C GLN A 146 9.56 10.30 -9.18
N ILE A 147 8.48 9.87 -8.50
CA ILE A 147 7.10 10.11 -8.96
C ILE A 147 6.82 11.62 -9.03
N ALA A 148 7.21 12.39 -8.01
CA ALA A 148 7.04 13.85 -8.00
C ALA A 148 7.77 14.52 -9.18
N LYS A 149 9.00 14.08 -9.48
CA LYS A 149 9.77 14.54 -10.65
C LYS A 149 9.09 14.17 -11.97
N LEU A 150 8.50 12.99 -12.06
CA LEU A 150 7.74 12.58 -13.25
C LEU A 150 6.48 13.42 -13.44
N LYS A 151 5.74 13.71 -12.35
CA LYS A 151 4.62 14.65 -12.38
C LYS A 151 5.04 16.04 -12.85
N ALA A 152 6.14 16.57 -12.30
CA ALA A 152 6.65 17.90 -12.65
C ALA A 152 7.13 17.99 -14.11
N LYS A 153 7.61 16.88 -14.69
CA LYS A 153 7.99 16.81 -16.12
C LYS A 153 6.80 16.88 -17.07
N GLY A 154 5.58 16.65 -16.58
CA GLY A 154 4.37 16.71 -17.40
C GLY A 154 4.12 15.45 -18.23
N PRO A 155 3.40 15.56 -19.36
CA PRO A 155 3.07 14.41 -20.22
C PRO A 155 4.30 13.70 -20.79
N LEU A 156 4.25 12.36 -20.84
CA LEU A 156 5.28 11.52 -21.44
C LEU A 156 5.10 11.33 -22.96
N THR A 157 3.90 11.56 -23.46
CA THR A 157 3.51 11.38 -24.86
C THR A 157 2.85 12.63 -25.40
N GLU A 158 3.16 12.95 -26.66
CA GLU A 158 2.54 14.06 -27.36
C GLU A 158 1.06 13.75 -27.67
N PRO A 159 0.15 14.74 -27.57
CA PRO A 159 -1.21 14.59 -28.06
C PRO A 159 -1.17 14.23 -29.56
N LYS A 160 -1.98 13.26 -29.99
CA LYS A 160 -2.21 13.08 -31.43
C LYS A 160 -2.76 14.39 -31.99
N LYS A 161 -2.13 14.91 -33.04
CA LYS A 161 -2.71 16.00 -33.82
C LYS A 161 -4.06 15.49 -34.35
N SER A 162 -5.13 16.20 -34.02
CA SER A 162 -6.44 15.98 -34.61
C SER A 162 -6.36 16.36 -36.09
N ASP A 163 -6.27 15.37 -36.97
CA ASP A 163 -6.37 15.50 -38.43
C ASP A 163 -7.83 15.76 -38.87
N ASP A 164 -8.54 16.67 -38.22
CA ASP A 164 -9.96 16.90 -38.55
C ASP A 164 -10.36 18.39 -38.46
N LEU A 165 -9.60 19.20 -39.20
CA LEU A 165 -10.00 20.52 -39.65
C LEU A 165 -9.54 20.69 -41.12
N GLU A 166 -9.91 19.74 -41.98
CA GLU A 166 -10.17 20.07 -43.39
C GLU A 166 -11.65 20.50 -43.47
N LEU A 167 -11.86 21.80 -43.31
CA LEU A 167 -13.17 22.46 -43.40
C LEU A 167 -13.23 23.24 -44.72
#